data_AF-A0A9D8UL38-F1
#
_entry.id   AF-A0A9D8UL38-F1
#
_cell.length_a   1.000
_cell.length_b   1.000
_cell.length_c   1.000
_cell.angle_alpha   90.00
_cell.angle_beta   90.00
_cell.angle_gamma   90.00
#
_symmetry.space_group_name_H-M   'P 1'
#
loop_
_entity.id
_entity.type
_entity.pdbx_description
1 polymer ?
#
loop_
_entity_poly.entity_id
_entity_poly.type
_entity_poly.pdbx_seq_one_letter_code
_entity_poly.pdbx_strand_id
1 'polypeptide(L)'
;MNVLSEGLTNWKLRLILSALLCMMGLAAMTSMLLGLFLELTVFDKTIVAIAVFMVGVPTYLILSRLASIDEHTIAIFLNEQVDELSANPEVLVKKEIELTDEERTMRDQLLAIFSEKPVYQFLPDKPVKQAYFLMLSSLVVSFLIWFLG
;
A
#
# COMPACT_ATOMS: atom_id res chain seq x y z
N MET A 1 13.16 -12.13 15.60
CA MET A 1 12.66 -10.97 14.83
C MET A 1 11.23 -11.32 14.44
N ASN A 2 10.24 -10.53 14.85
CA ASN A 2 8.84 -10.96 14.86
C ASN A 2 8.31 -11.02 13.41
N VAL A 3 7.89 -12.18 12.93
CA VAL A 3 7.45 -12.43 11.55
C VAL A 3 6.31 -11.46 11.12
N LEU A 4 5.49 -11.04 12.09
CA LEU A 4 4.47 -9.99 11.95
C LEU A 4 5.04 -8.59 11.72
N SER A 5 6.11 -8.21 12.42
CA SER A 5 6.76 -6.90 12.27
C SER A 5 7.37 -6.70 10.88
N GLU A 6 7.88 -7.79 10.29
CA GLU A 6 8.36 -7.81 8.91
C GLU A 6 7.20 -7.68 7.92
N GLY A 7 6.12 -8.45 8.13
CA GLY A 7 4.88 -8.32 7.35
C GLY A 7 4.31 -6.90 7.38
N LEU A 8 4.25 -6.29 8.57
CA LEU A 8 3.78 -4.92 8.77
C LEU A 8 4.64 -3.90 8.01
N THR A 9 5.96 -4.02 8.09
CA THR A 9 6.89 -3.11 7.41
C THR A 9 6.75 -3.22 5.90
N ASN A 10 6.74 -4.45 5.37
CA ASN A 10 6.55 -4.71 3.94
C ASN A 10 5.20 -4.18 3.44
N TRP A 11 4.14 -4.33 4.24
CA TRP A 11 2.83 -3.81 3.90
C TRP A 11 2.79 -2.28 3.83
N LYS A 12 3.36 -1.61 4.84
CA LYS A 12 3.45 -0.14 4.86
C LYS A 12 4.26 0.37 3.67
N LEU A 13 5.35 -0.29 3.31
CA LEU A 13 6.14 0.05 2.11
C LEU A 13 5.33 -0.06 0.82
N ARG A 14 4.51 -1.12 0.66
CA ARG A 14 3.61 -1.27 -0.50
C ARG A 14 2.58 -0.15 -0.59
N LEU A 15 2.01 0.26 0.54
CA LEU A 15 1.05 1.37 0.60
C LEU A 15 1.72 2.71 0.25
N ILE A 16 2.94 2.95 0.75
CA ILE A 16 3.72 4.13 0.39
C ILE A 16 4.02 4.13 -1.11
N LEU A 17 4.46 3.00 -1.67
CA LEU A 17 4.71 2.87 -3.10
C LEU A 17 3.45 3.14 -3.93
N SER A 18 2.31 2.56 -3.53
CA SER A 18 1.00 2.79 -4.15
C SER A 18 0.63 4.29 -4.14
N ALA A 19 0.83 4.98 -3.01
CA ALA A 19 0.60 6.41 -2.89
C ALA A 19 1.49 7.22 -3.85
N LEU A 20 2.78 6.91 -3.92
CA LEU A 20 3.73 7.59 -4.80
C LEU A 20 3.33 7.44 -6.27
N LEU A 21 3.01 6.22 -6.70
CA LEU A 21 2.62 5.95 -8.09
C LEU A 21 1.31 6.66 -8.47
N CYS A 22 0.28 6.56 -7.61
CA CYS A 22 -1.00 7.25 -7.82
C CYS A 22 -0.79 8.77 -7.95
N MET A 23 -0.12 9.37 -6.96
CA MET A 23 0.02 10.83 -6.91
C MET A 23 0.91 11.37 -8.02
N MET A 24 1.92 10.62 -8.46
CA MET A 24 2.74 11.00 -9.61
C MET A 24 1.91 11.09 -10.89
N GLY A 25 1.10 10.07 -11.18
CA GLY A 25 0.21 10.08 -12.34
C GLY A 25 -0.84 11.20 -12.29
N LEU A 26 -1.50 11.35 -11.14
CA LEU A 26 -2.51 12.39 -10.93
C LEU A 26 -1.92 13.81 -11.00
N ALA A 27 -0.72 14.03 -10.46
CA ALA A 27 -0.05 15.32 -10.52
C ALA A 27 0.28 15.73 -11.96
N ALA A 28 0.80 14.80 -12.76
CA ALA A 28 1.06 15.03 -14.18
C ALA A 28 -0.23 15.37 -14.94
N MET A 29 -1.29 14.59 -14.73
CA MET A 29 -2.58 14.82 -15.39
C MET A 29 -3.21 16.16 -15.00
N THR A 30 -3.21 16.50 -13.70
CA THR A 30 -3.78 17.75 -13.20
C THR A 30 -3.02 18.96 -13.74
N SER A 31 -1.69 18.88 -13.77
CA SER A 31 -0.84 19.91 -14.36
C SER A 31 -1.14 20.14 -15.84
N MET A 32 -1.28 19.06 -16.63
CA MET A 32 -1.62 19.15 -18.05
C MET A 32 -3.01 19.75 -18.27
N LEU A 33 -4.01 19.31 -17.50
CA LEU A 33 -5.37 19.85 -17.55
C LEU A 33 -5.39 21.34 -17.23
N LEU A 34 -4.79 21.76 -16.11
CA LEU A 34 -4.72 23.16 -15.73
C LEU A 34 -4.00 24.01 -16.77
N GLY A 35 -2.96 23.46 -17.40
CA GLY A 35 -2.22 24.17 -18.43
C GLY A 35 -2.98 24.38 -19.73
N LEU A 36 -4.03 23.58 -20.02
CA LEU A 36 -4.96 23.88 -21.12
C LEU A 36 -5.86 25.08 -20.78
N PHE A 37 -6.38 25.15 -19.54
CA PHE A 37 -7.33 26.19 -19.14
C PHE A 37 -6.67 27.54 -18.87
N LEU A 38 -5.42 27.54 -18.40
CA LEU A 38 -4.70 28.74 -17.95
C LEU A 38 -3.54 29.12 -18.89
N GLU A 39 -3.44 28.47 -20.06
CA GLU A 39 -2.37 28.71 -21.05
C GLU A 39 -0.95 28.68 -20.43
N LEU A 40 -0.71 27.72 -19.54
CA LEU A 40 0.53 27.63 -18.78
C LEU A 40 1.70 27.18 -19.65
N THR A 41 2.88 27.76 -19.40
CA THR A 41 4.12 27.29 -20.02
C THR A 41 4.49 25.90 -19.51
N VAL A 42 5.41 25.24 -20.21
CA VAL A 42 5.93 23.92 -19.79
C VAL A 42 6.57 23.99 -18.39
N PHE A 43 7.21 25.12 -18.07
CA PHE A 43 7.83 25.34 -16.77
C PHE A 43 6.77 25.45 -15.66
N ASP A 44 5.72 26.22 -15.88
CA ASP A 44 4.63 26.39 -14.91
C ASP A 44 3.87 25.08 -14.66
N LYS A 45 3.61 24.31 -15.73
CA LYS A 45 3.06 22.95 -15.64
C LYS A 45 3.91 22.07 -14.73
N THR A 46 5.23 22.13 -14.86
CA THR A 46 6.15 21.34 -14.02
C THR A 46 6.06 21.74 -12.55
N ILE A 47 6.00 23.04 -12.24
CA ILE A 47 5.83 23.55 -10.88
C ILE A 47 4.52 23.06 -10.26
N VAL A 48 3.41 23.14 -11.01
CA VAL A 48 2.10 22.66 -10.54
C VAL A 48 2.14 21.16 -10.25
N ALA A 49 2.76 20.36 -11.12
CA ALA A 49 2.89 18.92 -10.89
C ALA A 49 3.68 18.62 -9.60
N ILE A 50 4.81 19.29 -9.39
CA ILE A 50 5.61 19.12 -8.17
C ILE A 50 4.80 19.52 -6.93
N ALA A 51 4.08 20.65 -6.98
CA ALA A 51 3.26 21.12 -5.86
C ALA A 51 2.16 20.11 -5.49
N VAL A 52 1.42 19.60 -6.49
CA VAL A 52 0.38 18.58 -6.28
C VAL A 52 0.99 17.29 -5.72
N PHE A 53 2.16 16.88 -6.22
CA PHE A 53 2.84 15.67 -5.74
C PHE A 53 3.30 15.81 -4.28
N MET A 54 3.98 16.93 -3.95
CA MET A 54 4.52 17.17 -2.61
C MET A 54 3.44 17.28 -1.53
N VAL A 55 2.29 17.86 -1.85
CA VAL A 55 1.17 17.97 -0.89
C VAL A 55 0.32 16.69 -0.90
N GLY A 56 0.09 16.13 -2.08
CA GLY A 56 -0.84 15.03 -2.25
C GLY A 56 -0.36 13.70 -1.66
N VAL A 57 0.95 13.42 -1.69
CA VAL A 57 1.50 12.19 -1.08
C VAL A 57 1.26 12.16 0.45
N PRO A 58 1.66 13.18 1.24
CA PRO A 58 1.31 13.24 2.66
C PRO A 58 -0.20 13.14 2.93
N THR A 59 -1.02 13.88 2.17
CA THR A 59 -2.48 13.84 2.32
C THR A 59 -3.05 12.44 2.10
N TYR A 60 -2.60 11.75 1.05
CA TYR A 60 -3.03 10.38 0.76
C TYR A 60 -2.68 9.43 1.91
N LEU A 61 -1.46 9.50 2.44
CA LEU A 61 -1.01 8.62 3.53
C LEU A 61 -1.76 8.87 4.85
N ILE A 62 -2.13 10.12 5.12
CA ILE A 62 -2.96 10.50 6.27
C ILE A 62 -4.39 9.95 6.09
N LEU A 63 -4.99 10.15 4.92
CA LEU A 63 -6.34 9.67 4.62
C LEU A 63 -6.44 8.15 4.59
N SER A 64 -5.39 7.47 4.12
CA SER A 64 -5.29 6.01 4.15
C SER A 64 -5.05 5.43 5.55
N ARG A 65 -4.97 6.30 6.57
CA ARG A 65 -4.73 5.95 7.98
C ARG A 65 -3.54 5.00 8.17
N LEU A 66 -2.45 5.20 7.43
CA LEU A 66 -1.26 4.33 7.48
C LEU A 66 -0.73 4.14 8.91
N ALA A 67 -0.83 5.18 9.75
CA ALA A 67 -0.42 5.14 11.15
C ALA A 67 -1.25 4.19 12.03
N SER A 68 -2.50 3.91 11.64
CA SER A 68 -3.39 2.99 12.37
C SER A 68 -3.16 1.51 12.04
N ILE A 69 -2.34 1.22 11.02
CA ILE A 69 -2.04 -0.17 10.63
C ILE A 69 -1.01 -0.75 11.59
N ASP A 70 -1.39 -1.87 12.20
CA ASP A 70 -0.66 -2.58 13.25
C ASP A 70 -0.55 -4.09 12.95
N GLU A 71 0.06 -4.84 13.87
CA GLU A 71 0.25 -6.29 13.74
C GLU A 71 -1.08 -7.07 13.73
N HIS A 72 -2.13 -6.55 14.39
CA HIS A 72 -3.47 -7.14 14.34
C HIS A 72 -4.06 -7.09 12.93
N THR A 73 -3.87 -5.98 12.22
CA THR A 73 -4.30 -5.85 10.82
C THR A 73 -3.63 -6.91 9.94
N ILE A 74 -2.34 -7.19 10.17
CA ILE A 74 -1.60 -8.22 9.44
C ILE A 74 -2.11 -9.62 9.78
N ALA A 75 -2.40 -9.89 11.05
CA ALA A 75 -2.98 -11.17 11.48
C ALA A 75 -4.35 -11.43 10.83
N ILE A 76 -5.18 -10.39 10.67
CA ILE A 76 -6.46 -10.49 9.94
C ILE A 76 -6.24 -10.82 8.46
N PHE A 77 -5.30 -10.16 7.78
CA PHE A 77 -5.01 -10.50 6.38
C PHE A 77 -4.51 -11.93 6.20
N LEU A 78 -3.71 -12.42 7.15
CA LEU A 78 -3.27 -13.81 7.17
C LEU A 78 -4.45 -14.76 7.41
N ASN A 79 -5.40 -14.39 8.26
CA ASN A 79 -6.62 -15.17 8.51
C ASN A 79 -7.45 -15.41 7.25
N GLU A 80 -7.49 -14.42 6.37
CA GLU A 80 -8.24 -14.49 5.12
C GLU A 80 -7.54 -15.33 4.03
N GLN A 81 -6.25 -15.61 4.19
CA GLN A 81 -5.39 -16.18 3.14
C GLN A 81 -4.75 -17.52 3.54
N VAL A 82 -4.74 -17.84 4.82
CA VAL A 82 -4.16 -19.06 5.40
C VAL A 82 -5.30 -19.83 6.07
N ASP A 83 -5.73 -20.92 5.44
CA ASP A 83 -6.85 -21.73 5.93
C ASP A 83 -6.60 -22.27 7.35
N GLU A 84 -5.34 -22.56 7.73
CA GLU A 84 -5.01 -23.00 9.09
C GLU A 84 -5.21 -21.92 10.16
N LEU A 85 -5.26 -20.64 9.76
CA LEU A 85 -5.44 -19.53 10.68
C LEU A 85 -6.92 -19.18 10.91
N SER A 86 -7.81 -19.63 10.02
CA SER A 86 -9.16 -19.09 9.78
C SER A 86 -10.08 -18.98 11.00
N ALA A 87 -9.74 -19.64 12.10
CA ALA A 87 -10.51 -19.68 13.33
C ALA A 87 -9.98 -18.78 14.46
N ASN A 88 -8.69 -18.43 14.48
CA ASN A 88 -8.11 -17.68 15.62
C ASN A 88 -6.84 -16.88 15.23
N PRO A 89 -7.02 -15.71 14.59
CA PRO A 89 -5.88 -14.85 14.21
C PRO A 89 -5.13 -14.26 15.40
N GLU A 90 -5.75 -14.23 16.58
CA GLU A 90 -5.13 -13.67 17.78
C GLU A 90 -3.92 -14.48 18.25
N VAL A 91 -3.80 -15.76 17.87
CA VAL A 91 -2.69 -16.64 18.23
C VAL A 91 -1.33 -16.08 17.78
N LEU A 92 -1.30 -15.33 16.68
CA LEU A 92 -0.07 -14.69 16.19
C LEU A 92 0.32 -13.45 17.01
N VAL A 93 -0.64 -12.76 17.62
CA VAL A 93 -0.44 -11.47 18.29
C VAL A 93 -0.37 -11.58 19.81
N LYS A 94 -1.00 -12.60 20.41
CA LYS A 94 -0.96 -12.87 21.85
C LYS A 94 0.47 -13.11 22.35
N LYS A 95 0.70 -12.74 23.60
CA LYS A 95 1.98 -13.01 24.30
C LYS A 95 2.11 -14.50 24.60
N GLU A 96 3.33 -15.04 24.56
CA GLU A 96 3.58 -16.48 24.77
C GLU A 96 3.02 -17.04 26.10
N ILE A 97 2.93 -16.19 27.12
CA ILE A 97 2.44 -16.53 28.46
C ILE A 97 0.91 -16.69 28.48
N GLU A 98 0.21 -16.07 27.53
CA GLU A 98 -1.26 -16.10 27.41
C GLU A 98 -1.74 -17.20 26.45
N LEU A 99 -0.83 -17.87 25.75
CA LEU A 99 -1.14 -18.96 24.84
C LEU A 99 -1.33 -20.26 25.61
N THR A 100 -2.43 -20.94 25.32
CA THR A 100 -2.63 -22.35 25.69
C THR A 100 -1.66 -23.26 24.93
N ASP A 101 -1.45 -24.49 25.41
CA ASP A 101 -0.52 -25.44 24.76
C ASP A 101 -0.96 -25.78 23.31
N GLU A 102 -2.26 -25.79 23.04
CA GLU A 102 -2.82 -25.94 21.69
C GLU A 102 -2.49 -24.72 20.80
N GLU A 103 -2.69 -23.50 21.30
CA GLU A 103 -2.36 -22.27 20.56
C GLU A 103 -0.85 -22.12 20.31
N ARG A 104 0.01 -22.60 21.23
CA ARG A 104 1.47 -22.64 21.02
C ARG A 104 1.86 -23.57 19.89
N THR A 105 1.30 -24.79 19.89
CA THR A 105 1.56 -25.78 18.84
C THR A 105 1.11 -25.25 17.47
N MET A 106 -0.04 -24.58 17.43
CA MET A 106 -0.54 -23.93 16.22
C MET A 106 0.36 -22.78 15.77
N ARG A 107 0.84 -21.93 16.70
CA ARG A 107 1.80 -20.85 16.40
C ARG A 107 3.10 -21.38 15.80
N ASP A 108 3.62 -22.47 16.33
CA ASP A 108 4.86 -23.08 15.83
C ASP A 108 4.70 -23.65 14.42
N GLN A 109 3.55 -24.28 14.14
CA GLN A 109 3.21 -24.74 12.79
C GLN A 109 3.11 -23.57 11.80
N LEU A 110 2.47 -22.47 12.20
CA LEU A 110 2.36 -21.27 11.38
C LEU A 110 3.71 -20.59 11.13
N LEU A 111 4.57 -20.54 12.14
CA LEU A 111 5.94 -20.03 11.98
C LEU A 111 6.76 -20.91 11.04
N ALA A 112 6.55 -22.23 11.04
CA ALA A 112 7.18 -23.12 10.07
C ALA A 112 6.70 -22.83 8.64
N ILE A 113 5.39 -22.61 8.44
CA ILE A 113 4.83 -22.18 7.13
C ILE A 113 5.45 -20.85 6.69
N PHE A 114 5.58 -19.88 7.60
CA PHE A 114 6.16 -18.58 7.29
C PHE A 114 7.67 -18.62 7.04
N SER A 115 8.35 -19.66 7.53
CA SER A 115 9.77 -19.91 7.25
C SER A 115 9.98 -20.39 5.80
N GLU A 116 9.03 -21.17 5.27
CA GLU A 116 9.06 -21.64 3.88
C GLU A 116 8.50 -20.60 2.90
N LYS A 117 7.43 -19.90 3.29
CA LYS A 117 6.77 -18.86 2.50
C LYS A 117 6.70 -17.56 3.30
N PRO A 118 7.45 -16.51 2.93
CA PRO A 118 7.47 -15.30 3.72
C PRO A 118 6.11 -14.60 3.75
N VAL A 119 5.77 -14.01 4.90
CA VAL A 119 4.47 -13.38 5.19
C VAL A 119 3.99 -12.43 4.10
N TYR A 120 4.90 -11.68 3.48
CA TYR A 120 4.52 -10.70 2.46
C TYR A 120 3.80 -11.31 1.24
N GLN A 121 3.96 -12.61 0.99
CA GLN A 121 3.29 -13.30 -0.13
C GLN A 121 1.80 -13.48 0.12
N PHE A 122 1.40 -13.56 1.38
CA PHE A 122 -0.01 -13.68 1.79
C PHE A 122 -0.67 -12.31 1.96
N LEU A 123 0.08 -11.21 1.85
CA LEU A 123 -0.48 -9.86 1.97
C LEU A 123 -1.08 -9.39 0.64
N PRO A 124 -2.24 -8.71 0.65
CA PRO A 124 -3.02 -8.45 -0.56
C PRO A 124 -2.31 -7.53 -1.57
N ASP A 125 -2.13 -7.90 -2.83
CA ASP A 125 -1.40 -7.03 -3.78
C ASP A 125 -2.29 -5.97 -4.48
N LYS A 126 -3.59 -5.95 -4.16
CA LYS A 126 -4.59 -5.07 -4.77
C LYS A 126 -4.22 -3.56 -4.78
N PRO A 127 -3.74 -2.93 -3.68
CA PRO A 127 -3.49 -1.49 -3.68
C PRO A 127 -2.34 -1.07 -4.61
N VAL A 128 -1.32 -1.92 -4.80
CA VAL A 128 -0.20 -1.61 -5.71
C VAL A 128 -0.66 -1.74 -7.15
N LYS A 129 -1.39 -2.81 -7.49
CA LYS A 129 -1.93 -3.01 -8.85
C LYS A 129 -2.88 -1.89 -9.27
N GLN A 130 -3.78 -1.47 -8.37
CA GLN A 130 -4.68 -0.35 -8.62
C GLN A 130 -3.93 0.96 -8.84
N ALA A 131 -2.88 1.22 -8.06
CA ALA A 131 -2.06 2.41 -8.23
C ALA A 131 -1.29 2.42 -9.56
N TYR A 132 -0.77 1.27 -9.98
CA TYR A 132 -0.10 1.16 -11.27
C TYR A 132 -1.06 1.42 -12.43
N PHE A 133 -2.28 0.87 -12.36
CA PHE A 133 -3.32 1.12 -13.35
C PHE A 133 -3.68 2.61 -13.42
N LEU A 134 -3.90 3.25 -12.26
CA LEU A 134 -4.23 4.66 -12.19
C LEU A 134 -3.10 5.55 -12.73
N MET A 135 -1.85 5.22 -12.40
CA MET A 135 -0.68 5.92 -12.92
C MET A 135 -0.64 5.85 -14.44
N LEU A 136 -0.76 4.64 -15.01
CA LEU A 136 -0.74 4.44 -16.46
C LEU A 136 -1.89 5.17 -17.15
N SER A 137 -3.12 5.05 -16.64
CA SER A 137 -4.27 5.75 -17.24
C SER A 137 -4.08 7.27 -17.19
N SER A 138 -3.55 7.80 -16.08
CA SER A 138 -3.30 9.24 -15.93
C SER A 138 -2.22 9.72 -16.89
N LEU A 139 -1.17 8.94 -17.10
CA LEU A 139 -0.12 9.25 -18.09
C LEU A 139 -0.67 9.25 -19.51
N VAL A 140 -1.47 8.25 -19.88
CA VAL A 140 -2.11 8.20 -21.22
C VAL A 140 -2.96 9.44 -21.45
N VAL A 141 -3.80 9.83 -20.48
CA VAL A 141 -4.59 11.06 -20.58
C VAL A 141 -3.71 12.30 -20.70
N SER A 142 -2.63 12.37 -19.91
CA SER A 142 -1.66 13.48 -19.97
C SER A 142 -1.02 13.60 -21.36
N PHE A 143 -0.65 12.47 -21.98
CA PHE A 143 -0.11 12.45 -23.34
C PHE A 143 -1.14 12.89 -24.38
N LEU A 144 -2.40 12.43 -24.26
CA LEU A 144 -3.47 12.87 -25.15
C LEU A 144 -3.69 14.38 -25.07
N ILE A 145 -3.68 14.94 -23.86
CA ILE A 145 -3.78 16.39 -23.64
C ILE A 145 -2.63 17.12 -24.33
N TRP A 146 -1.39 16.62 -24.19
CA TRP A 146 -0.23 17.21 -24.86
C TRP A 146 -0.38 17.23 -26.39
N PHE A 147 -0.91 16.18 -27.01
CA PHE A 147 -1.08 16.15 -28.46
C PHE A 147 -2.24 17.02 -28.96
N LEU A 148 -3.22 17.33 -28.12
CA LEU A 148 -4.42 18.09 -28.49
C LEU A 148 -4.30 19.59 -28.27
N GLY A 149 -3.38 20.05 -27.41
CA GLY A 149 -3.15 21.47 -27.11
C GLY A 149 -1.70 21.86 -27.34
#